data_AF-A0A0M2HMN3-F1
#
_entry.id   AF-A0A0M2HMN3-F1
#
_cell.length_a   1.000
_cell.length_b   1.000
_cell.length_c   1.000
_cell.angle_alpha   90.00
_cell.angle_beta   90.00
_cell.angle_gamma   90.00
#
_symmetry.space_group_name_H-M   'P 1'
#
loop_
_entity.id
_entity.type
_entity.pdbx_description
1 polymer ?
#
loop_
_entity_poly.entity_id
_entity_poly.type
_entity_poly.pdbx_seq_one_letter_code
_entity_poly.pdbx_strand_id
1 'polypeptide(L)'
;MHSFAIAETGTSADAWACLQAASAVDDAVTALNSAGAALVGLTVDTEWQADGVRALHERLVAFQSAAGAEVGRLSSRAWELDRALS
;
A
#
# COMPACT_ATOMS: atom_id res chain seq x y z
N MET A 1 1.95 23.83 -3.72
CA MET A 1 1.10 22.89 -4.47
C MET A 1 1.71 22.73 -5.85
N HIS A 2 2.43 21.63 -6.11
CA HIS A 2 2.89 21.29 -7.44
C HIS A 2 1.80 20.45 -8.12
N SER A 3 1.17 21.00 -9.15
CA SER A 3 0.23 20.27 -10.01
C SER A 3 1.05 19.75 -11.19
N PHE A 4 1.25 18.45 -11.29
CA PHE A 4 1.85 17.84 -12.48
C PHE A 4 0.73 17.64 -13.51
N ALA A 5 0.48 18.66 -14.33
CA ALA A 5 -0.41 18.57 -15.48
C ALA A 5 0.29 17.76 -16.59
N ILE A 6 0.14 16.44 -16.56
CA ILE A 6 0.55 15.59 -17.68
C ILE A 6 -0.23 16.02 -18.94
N ALA A 7 -1.44 16.56 -18.78
CA ALA A 7 -2.33 16.98 -19.85
C ALA A 7 -1.87 18.22 -20.65
N GLU A 8 -1.04 19.13 -20.12
CA GLU A 8 -0.68 20.36 -20.85
C GLU A 8 0.64 20.26 -21.64
N THR A 9 1.48 19.26 -21.39
CA THR A 9 2.81 19.11 -22.06
C THR A 9 3.30 17.67 -22.29
N GLY A 10 2.60 16.64 -21.78
CA GLY A 10 3.03 15.24 -21.86
C GLY A 10 2.61 14.53 -23.15
N THR A 11 3.45 13.61 -23.62
CA THR A 11 3.13 12.74 -24.76
C THR A 11 2.12 11.65 -24.38
N SER A 12 1.49 10.99 -25.34
CA SER A 12 0.62 9.83 -25.08
C SER A 12 1.33 8.70 -24.32
N ALA A 13 2.66 8.61 -24.43
CA ALA A 13 3.47 7.65 -23.69
C ALA A 13 3.53 7.99 -22.18
N ASP A 14 3.54 9.28 -21.82
CA ASP A 14 3.57 9.73 -20.43
C ASP A 14 2.23 9.47 -19.73
N ALA A 15 1.12 9.71 -20.43
CA ALA A 15 -0.21 9.36 -19.96
C ALA A 15 -0.37 7.85 -19.74
N TRP A 16 0.13 7.04 -20.68
CA TRP A 16 0.12 5.58 -20.56
C TRP A 16 0.99 5.09 -19.39
N ALA A 17 2.19 5.66 -19.19
CA ALA A 17 3.04 5.34 -18.06
C ALA A 17 2.38 5.69 -16.71
N CYS A 18 1.63 6.79 -16.65
CA CYS A 18 0.90 7.22 -15.46
C CYS A 18 -0.26 6.26 -15.13
N LEU A 19 -1.02 5.82 -16.14
CA LEU A 19 -2.06 4.78 -15.99
C LEU A 19 -1.48 3.44 -15.48
N GLN A 20 -0.35 3.02 -16.03
CA GLN A 20 0.35 1.80 -15.58
C GLN A 20 0.83 1.93 -14.14
N ALA A 21 1.35 3.10 -13.75
CA ALA A 21 1.75 3.37 -12.37
C ALA A 21 0.54 3.36 -11.42
N ALA A 22 -0.60 3.91 -11.83
CA ALA A 22 -1.82 3.89 -11.02
C ALA A 22 -2.32 2.46 -10.78
N SER A 23 -2.37 1.62 -11.83
CA SER A 23 -2.71 0.20 -11.71
C SER A 23 -1.76 -0.54 -10.77
N ALA A 24 -0.45 -0.34 -10.92
CA ALA A 24 0.53 -1.01 -10.06
C ALA A 24 0.43 -0.59 -8.59
N VAL A 25 0.05 0.67 -8.32
CA VAL A 25 -0.19 1.17 -6.97
C VAL A 25 -1.46 0.53 -6.37
N ASP A 26 -2.53 0.38 -7.14
CA ASP A 26 -3.77 -0.25 -6.69
C ASP A 26 -3.57 -1.75 -6.36
N ASP A 27 -2.84 -2.47 -7.22
CA ASP A 27 -2.47 -3.86 -6.99
C ASP A 27 -1.65 -4.02 -5.70
N ALA A 28 -0.68 -3.12 -5.49
CA ALA A 28 0.16 -3.13 -4.28
C ALA A 28 -0.65 -2.84 -3.01
N VAL A 29 -1.59 -1.89 -3.04
CA VAL A 29 -2.50 -1.60 -1.93
C VAL A 29 -3.38 -2.80 -1.62
N THR A 30 -3.94 -3.44 -2.65
CA THR A 30 -4.76 -4.64 -2.50
C THR A 30 -3.98 -5.79 -1.86
N ALA A 31 -2.76 -6.04 -2.32
CA ALA A 31 -1.89 -7.07 -1.76
C ALA A 31 -1.53 -6.80 -0.28
N LEU A 32 -1.21 -5.54 0.06
CA LEU A 32 -0.89 -5.16 1.44
C LEU A 32 -2.09 -5.28 2.37
N ASN A 33 -3.29 -4.91 1.91
CA ASN A 33 -4.51 -5.07 2.68
C ASN A 33 -4.83 -6.55 2.94
N SER A 34 -4.67 -7.41 1.92
CA SER A 34 -4.86 -8.86 2.07
C SER A 34 -3.85 -9.46 3.06
N ALA A 35 -2.58 -9.09 2.95
CA ALA A 35 -1.55 -9.50 3.90
C ALA A 35 -1.85 -9.01 5.32
N GLY A 36 -2.26 -7.75 5.48
CA GLY A 36 -2.67 -7.19 6.77
C GLY A 36 -3.82 -7.95 7.41
N ALA A 37 -4.86 -8.30 6.63
CA ALA A 37 -5.99 -9.10 7.11
C ALA A 37 -5.55 -10.50 7.59
N ALA A 38 -4.66 -11.16 6.85
CA ALA A 38 -4.11 -12.45 7.26
C ALA A 38 -3.29 -12.35 8.57
N LEU A 39 -2.49 -11.28 8.71
CA LEU A 39 -1.72 -11.02 9.93
C LEU A 39 -2.62 -10.76 11.15
N VAL A 40 -3.73 -10.02 10.97
CA VAL A 40 -4.73 -9.82 12.03
C VAL A 40 -5.32 -11.15 12.49
N GLY A 41 -5.71 -12.02 11.55
CA GLY A 41 -6.21 -13.36 11.87
C GLY A 41 -5.22 -14.17 12.71
N LEU A 42 -3.97 -14.23 12.27
CA LEU A 42 -2.90 -14.91 13.03
C LEU A 42 -2.67 -14.32 14.42
N THR A 43 -2.79 -12.99 14.54
CA THR A 43 -2.62 -12.24 15.80
C THR A 43 -3.70 -12.60 16.81
N VAL A 44 -4.94 -12.83 16.36
CA VAL A 44 -6.11 -13.13 17.19
C VAL A 44 -6.21 -14.63 17.54
N ASP A 45 -5.90 -15.51 16.59
CA ASP A 45 -6.19 -16.95 16.73
C ASP A 45 -5.12 -17.74 17.50
N THR A 46 -4.03 -17.09 17.94
CA THR A 46 -2.91 -17.78 18.60
C THR A 46 -2.91 -17.52 20.11
N GLU A 47 -2.87 -18.57 20.93
CA GLU A 47 -2.61 -18.45 22.36
C GLU A 47 -1.12 -18.14 22.62
N TRP A 48 -0.81 -16.88 22.92
CA TRP A 48 0.55 -16.34 23.06
C TRP A 48 1.25 -16.69 24.38
N GLN A 49 1.21 -17.96 24.80
CA GLN A 49 1.71 -18.38 26.12
C GLN A 49 3.22 -18.64 26.16
N ALA A 50 3.83 -19.03 25.05
CA ALA A 50 5.27 -19.31 24.96
C ALA A 50 6.08 -18.11 24.45
N ASP A 51 7.30 -17.91 24.97
CA ASP A 51 8.16 -16.76 24.63
C ASP A 51 8.47 -16.65 23.12
N GLY A 52 8.71 -17.78 22.44
CA GLY A 52 8.93 -17.79 20.99
C GLY A 52 7.69 -17.40 20.18
N VAL A 53 6.51 -17.71 20.70
CA VAL A 53 5.22 -17.36 20.07
C VAL A 53 4.95 -15.87 20.33
N ARG A 54 5.29 -15.33 21.51
CA ARG A 54 5.24 -13.88 21.78
C ARG A 54 6.20 -13.06 20.91
N ALA A 55 7.43 -13.53 20.68
CA ALA A 55 8.35 -12.87 19.76
C ALA A 55 7.85 -12.86 18.31
N LEU A 56 7.13 -13.92 17.90
CA LEU A 56 6.44 -13.96 16.62
C LEU A 56 5.30 -12.95 16.57
N HIS A 57 4.47 -12.85 17.62
CA HIS A 57 3.41 -11.85 17.73
C HIS A 57 3.93 -10.42 17.53
N GLU A 58 4.99 -10.05 18.24
CA GLU A 58 5.60 -8.73 18.14
C GLU A 58 6.07 -8.42 16.72
N ARG A 59 6.64 -9.41 16.02
CA ARG A 59 7.01 -9.27 14.60
C ARG A 59 5.79 -9.13 13.70
N LEU A 60 4.73 -9.90 13.91
CA LEU A 60 3.50 -9.82 13.11
C LEU A 60 2.83 -8.44 13.28
N VAL A 61 2.75 -7.92 14.49
CA VAL A 61 2.25 -6.57 14.79
C VAL A 61 3.11 -5.50 14.12
N ALA A 62 4.44 -5.62 14.18
CA ALA A 62 5.35 -4.69 13.51
C ALA A 62 5.16 -4.71 11.98
N PHE A 63 5.01 -5.91 11.39
CA PHE A 63 4.73 -6.06 9.96
C PHE A 63 3.38 -5.45 9.57
N GLN A 64 2.34 -5.67 10.36
CA GLN A 64 1.02 -5.08 10.13
C GLN A 64 1.08 -3.55 10.17
N SER A 65 1.79 -2.98 11.16
CA SER A 65 1.97 -1.53 11.26
C SER A 65 2.74 -0.97 10.06
N ALA A 66 3.79 -1.66 9.59
CA ALA A 66 4.57 -1.25 8.44
C ALA A 66 3.73 -1.32 7.14
N ALA A 67 2.94 -2.39 6.97
CA ALA A 67 2.03 -2.54 5.84
C ALA A 67 0.97 -1.42 5.81
N GLY A 68 0.39 -1.07 6.96
CA GLY A 68 -0.56 0.04 7.06
C GLY A 68 0.05 1.40 6.69
N ALA A 69 1.28 1.67 7.15
CA ALA A 69 2.00 2.88 6.78
C ALA A 69 2.28 2.95 5.27
N GLU A 70 2.67 1.81 4.68
CA GLU A 70 2.93 1.71 3.25
C GLU A 70 1.66 1.86 2.41
N VAL A 71 0.53 1.31 2.85
CA VAL A 71 -0.79 1.57 2.23
C VAL A 71 -1.10 3.05 2.26
N GLY A 72 -0.96 3.75 3.38
CA GLY A 72 -1.21 5.20 3.45
C GLY A 72 -0.31 6.01 2.50
N ARG A 73 0.95 5.62 2.36
CA ARG A 73 1.90 6.22 1.40
C ARG A 73 1.46 5.99 -0.04
N LEU A 74 1.06 4.76 -0.37
CA LEU A 74 0.60 4.38 -1.70
C LEU A 74 -0.74 5.02 -2.05
N SER A 75 -1.69 5.11 -1.12
CA SER A 75 -2.96 5.83 -1.32
C SER A 75 -2.74 7.32 -1.60
N SER A 76 -1.77 7.95 -0.93
CA SER A 76 -1.39 9.34 -1.22
C SER A 76 -0.86 9.48 -2.65
N ARG A 77 -0.02 8.54 -3.10
CA ARG A 77 0.47 8.51 -4.48
C ARG A 77 -0.62 8.19 -5.51
N ALA A 78 -1.58 7.32 -5.17
CA ALA A 78 -2.72 7.04 -6.03
C ALA A 78 -3.54 8.31 -6.27
N TRP A 79 -3.75 9.12 -5.23
CA TRP A 79 -4.45 10.41 -5.35
C TRP A 79 -3.67 11.42 -6.21
N GLU A 80 -2.34 11.46 -6.09
CA GLU A 80 -1.49 12.29 -6.97
C GLU A 80 -1.59 11.87 -8.44
N LEU A 81 -1.60 10.55 -8.70
CA LEU A 81 -1.75 9.99 -10.04
C LEU A 81 -3.14 10.25 -10.62
N ASP A 82 -4.19 10.08 -9.83
CA ASP A 82 -5.58 10.39 -10.22
C ASP A 82 -5.73 11.85 -10.64
N ARG A 83 -5.14 12.79 -9.86
CA ARG A 83 -5.06 14.20 -10.22
C ARG A 83 -4.23 14.51 -11.46
N ALA A 84 -3.24 13.70 -11.78
CA ALA A 84 -2.39 13.90 -12.95
C ALA A 84 -3.03 13.35 -14.24
N LEU A 85 -3.98 12.41 -14.10
CA LEU A 85 -4.75 11.78 -15.18
C LEU A 85 -6.09 12.47 -15.49
N SER A 86 -6.58 13.33 -14.59
CA SER A 86 -7.83 14.10 -14.73
C SER A 86 -7.61 15.48 -15.35
#